data_AF-A0A518C2P3-F1
#
_entry.id   AF-A0A518C2P3-F1
#
_cell.length_a   1.000
_cell.length_b   1.000
_cell.length_c   1.000
_cell.angle_alpha   90.00
_cell.angle_beta   90.00
_cell.angle_gamma   90.00
#
_symmetry.space_group_name_H-M   'P 1'
#
loop_
_entity.id
_entity.type
_entity.pdbx_description
1 polymer ?
#
loop_
_entity_poly.entity_id
_entity_poly.type
_entity_poly.pdbx_seq_one_letter_code
_entity_poly.pdbx_strand_id
1 'polypeptide(L)'
;MTAKQLPIYVGSPESIQTFLAWLDDFESALVTRSEDGSFVCDIGKLNAVIATADNYLHCLNPVDAEKVSDLLRDLQKHTAALLAAGRSAFISPTAADLELRQKVAHAKKAASDYIVWLRLQSKNVVTTPAKKTNSKSAPTSTSWMGVRELADAYKVPADKFDAFSKALQRKRLSLGDEAWQEVHNPQPNQPRFLYRADATAIQELASRYVK
;
A
#
# COMPACT_ATOMS: atom_id res chain seq x y z
N MET A 1 -25.16 -13.86 -2.92
CA MET A 1 -23.75 -13.93 -3.38
C MET A 1 -23.13 -12.57 -3.20
N THR A 2 -22.45 -12.34 -2.08
CA THR A 2 -21.81 -11.06 -1.74
C THR A 2 -20.42 -11.03 -2.38
N ALA A 3 -20.17 -10.03 -3.23
CA ALA A 3 -18.86 -9.81 -3.82
C ALA A 3 -17.86 -9.55 -2.68
N LYS A 4 -16.91 -10.46 -2.49
CA LYS A 4 -15.76 -10.26 -1.58
C LYS A 4 -14.97 -9.05 -2.10
N GLN A 5 -15.03 -7.94 -1.37
CA GLN A 5 -14.18 -6.79 -1.61
C GLN A 5 -12.74 -7.21 -1.27
N LEU A 6 -11.92 -7.38 -2.32
CA LEU A 6 -10.49 -7.65 -2.16
C LEU A 6 -9.82 -6.41 -1.54
N PRO A 7 -8.87 -6.58 -0.61
CA PRO A 7 -8.15 -5.46 -0.02
C PRO A 7 -7.38 -4.71 -1.11
N ILE A 8 -7.66 -3.42 -1.26
CA ILE A 8 -6.91 -2.52 -2.13
C ILE A 8 -5.57 -2.25 -1.43
N TYR A 9 -4.51 -2.89 -1.91
CA TYR A 9 -3.15 -2.59 -1.48
C TYR A 9 -2.77 -1.22 -2.07
N VAL A 10 -2.55 -0.24 -1.21
CA VAL A 10 -2.10 1.09 -1.62
C VAL A 10 -0.58 1.10 -1.47
N GLY A 11 0.16 0.93 -2.57
CA GLY A 11 1.60 1.13 -2.59
C GLY A 11 1.99 2.47 -1.99
N SER A 12 3.13 2.53 -1.29
CA SER A 12 3.59 3.79 -0.71
C SER A 12 3.82 4.82 -1.82
N PRO A 13 3.64 6.14 -1.56
CA PRO A 13 3.92 7.18 -2.54
C PRO A 13 5.34 7.09 -3.13
N GLU A 14 6.30 6.59 -2.34
CA GLU A 14 7.68 6.34 -2.76
C GLU A 14 7.76 5.23 -3.81
N SER A 15 7.07 4.10 -3.60
CA SER A 15 7.05 3.01 -4.60
C SER A 15 6.51 3.45 -5.96
N ILE A 16 5.52 4.36 -5.97
CA ILE A 16 4.93 4.84 -7.22
C ILE A 16 5.84 5.89 -7.89
N GLN A 17 6.52 6.73 -7.12
CA GLN A 17 7.57 7.62 -7.66
C GLN A 17 8.73 6.81 -8.26
N THR A 18 9.14 5.73 -7.61
CA THR A 18 10.15 4.80 -8.16
C THR A 18 9.65 4.15 -9.46
N PHE A 19 8.37 3.77 -9.53
CA PHE A 19 7.77 3.24 -10.76
C PHE A 19 7.72 4.27 -11.90
N LEU A 20 7.43 5.54 -11.61
CA LEU A 20 7.48 6.59 -12.63
C LEU A 20 8.90 6.87 -13.13
N ALA A 21 9.87 6.99 -12.22
CA ALA A 21 11.27 7.13 -12.58
C ALA A 21 11.75 5.95 -13.45
N TRP A 22 11.32 4.74 -13.10
CA TRP A 22 11.55 3.54 -13.90
C TRP A 22 10.93 3.62 -15.30
N LEU A 23 9.72 4.16 -15.46
CA LEU A 23 9.10 4.36 -16.79
C LEU A 23 9.85 5.41 -17.63
N ASP A 24 10.47 6.41 -17.00
CA ASP A 24 11.33 7.39 -17.67
C ASP A 24 12.66 6.78 -18.13
N ASP A 25 13.27 5.94 -17.30
CA ASP A 25 14.47 5.16 -17.66
C ASP A 25 14.18 4.16 -18.78
N PHE A 26 13.01 3.52 -18.76
CA PHE A 26 12.56 2.61 -19.82
C PHE A 26 12.40 3.32 -21.16
N GLU A 27 11.76 4.49 -21.19
CA GLU A 27 11.63 5.29 -22.41
C GLU A 27 13.00 5.73 -22.93
N SER A 28 13.91 6.11 -22.02
CA SER A 28 15.29 6.46 -22.37
C SER A 28 16.07 5.27 -22.94
N ALA A 29 15.84 4.06 -22.43
CA ALA A 29 16.48 2.82 -22.90
C ALA A 29 15.93 2.32 -24.25
N LEU A 30 14.65 2.57 -24.53
CA LEU A 30 14.04 2.31 -25.85
C LEU A 30 14.56 3.30 -26.92
N VAL A 31 15.03 4.47 -26.50
CA VAL A 31 15.38 5.60 -27.37
C VAL A 31 16.84 6.01 -27.16
N THR A 32 17.78 5.06 -27.23
CA THR A 32 19.19 5.44 -27.38
C THR A 32 19.39 5.88 -28.82
N ARG A 33 19.41 7.20 -29.06
CA ARG A 33 19.71 7.75 -30.38
C ARG A 33 21.21 7.57 -30.64
N SER A 34 21.55 6.74 -31.61
CA SER A 34 22.91 6.59 -32.13
C SER A 34 23.34 7.90 -32.83
N GLU A 35 24.65 8.10 -32.97
CA GLU A 35 25.23 9.31 -33.59
C GLU A 35 24.78 9.51 -35.04
N ASP A 36 24.41 8.42 -35.72
CA ASP A 36 23.84 8.42 -37.07
C ASP A 36 22.33 8.76 -37.11
N GLY A 37 21.73 9.07 -35.95
CA GLY A 37 20.32 9.38 -35.80
C GLY A 37 19.40 8.16 -35.75
N SER A 38 19.93 6.94 -35.76
CA SER A 38 19.15 5.71 -35.57
C SER A 38 18.78 5.49 -34.11
N PHE A 39 17.77 4.65 -33.87
CA PHE A 39 17.38 4.25 -32.52
C PHE A 39 17.90 2.84 -32.24
N VAL A 40 18.67 2.70 -31.18
CA VAL A 40 19.17 1.42 -30.69
C VAL A 40 18.44 1.09 -29.39
N CYS A 41 17.68 0.01 -29.42
CA CYS A 41 17.06 -0.56 -28.21
C CYS A 41 18.07 -1.50 -27.54
N ASP A 42 18.52 -1.16 -26.34
CA ASP A 42 19.36 -2.04 -25.54
C ASP A 42 18.49 -3.13 -24.90
N ILE A 43 18.49 -4.31 -25.51
CA ILE A 43 17.72 -5.48 -25.05
C ILE A 43 18.10 -5.90 -23.62
N GLY A 44 19.37 -5.72 -23.24
CA GLY A 44 19.85 -6.03 -21.89
C GLY A 44 19.21 -5.13 -20.84
N LYS A 45 19.18 -3.81 -21.11
CA LYS A 45 18.45 -2.85 -20.28
C LYS A 45 16.96 -3.16 -20.26
N LEU A 46 16.36 -3.46 -21.41
CA LEU A 46 14.93 -3.76 -21.50
C LEU A 46 14.51 -4.95 -20.61
N ASN A 47 15.30 -6.02 -20.61
CA ASN A 47 15.05 -7.18 -19.74
C ASN A 47 15.24 -6.87 -18.25
N ALA A 48 16.27 -6.08 -17.89
CA ALA A 48 16.47 -5.65 -16.50
C ALA A 48 15.29 -4.79 -16.01
N VAL A 49 14.76 -3.95 -16.91
CA VAL A 49 13.64 -3.07 -16.65
C VAL A 49 12.35 -3.89 -16.45
N ILE A 50 12.05 -4.86 -17.33
CA ILE A 50 10.92 -5.80 -17.16
C ILE A 50 10.99 -6.57 -15.84
N ALA A 51 12.16 -7.12 -15.49
CA ALA A 51 12.35 -7.85 -14.24
C ALA A 51 12.12 -6.99 -12.99
N THR A 52 12.41 -5.69 -13.10
CA THR A 52 12.19 -4.72 -12.03
C THR A 52 10.71 -4.38 -11.86
N ALA A 53 9.94 -4.27 -12.96
CA ALA A 53 8.51 -3.98 -12.89
C ALA A 53 7.66 -5.10 -12.29
N ASP A 54 8.04 -6.37 -12.50
CA ASP A 54 7.37 -7.51 -11.87
C ASP A 54 7.39 -7.40 -10.33
N ASN A 55 8.46 -6.84 -9.75
CA ASN A 55 8.55 -6.62 -8.31
C ASN A 55 7.58 -5.54 -7.79
N TYR A 56 7.11 -4.63 -8.65
CA TYR A 56 6.22 -3.52 -8.28
C TYR A 56 4.74 -3.80 -8.55
N LEU A 57 4.41 -4.83 -9.33
CA LEU A 57 3.02 -5.21 -9.62
C LEU A 57 2.20 -5.49 -8.35
N HIS A 58 2.82 -6.05 -7.32
CA HIS A 58 2.18 -6.34 -6.04
C HIS A 58 1.79 -5.09 -5.24
N CYS A 59 2.33 -3.91 -5.63
CA CYS A 59 2.04 -2.64 -4.98
C CYS A 59 0.85 -1.88 -5.59
N LEU A 60 0.32 -2.36 -6.71
CA LEU A 60 -0.81 -1.75 -7.41
C LEU A 60 -2.14 -2.35 -6.94
N ASN A 61 -3.22 -1.58 -7.11
CA ASN A 61 -4.58 -2.11 -6.96
C ASN A 61 -4.77 -3.28 -7.94
N PRO A 62 -5.38 -4.41 -7.55
CA PRO A 62 -5.56 -5.58 -8.41
C PRO A 62 -6.05 -5.29 -9.84
N VAL A 63 -6.96 -4.33 -10.03
CA VAL A 63 -7.47 -3.95 -11.37
C VAL A 63 -6.38 -3.28 -12.23
N ASP A 64 -5.52 -2.47 -11.62
CA ASP A 64 -4.43 -1.79 -12.30
C ASP A 64 -3.20 -2.70 -12.44
N ALA A 65 -2.98 -3.60 -11.48
CA ALA A 65 -1.97 -4.64 -11.53
C ALA A 65 -2.20 -5.58 -12.73
N GLU A 66 -3.45 -5.97 -13.00
CA GLU A 66 -3.77 -6.79 -14.17
C GLU A 66 -3.42 -6.09 -15.49
N LYS A 67 -3.79 -4.81 -15.64
CA LYS A 67 -3.46 -4.01 -16.83
C LYS A 67 -1.96 -3.81 -17.02
N VAL A 68 -1.22 -3.57 -15.93
CA VAL A 68 0.25 -3.43 -15.98
C VAL A 68 0.90 -4.79 -16.27
N SER A 69 0.36 -5.90 -15.74
CA SER A 69 0.83 -7.25 -16.04
C SER A 69 0.64 -7.59 -17.52
N ASP A 70 -0.52 -7.26 -18.09
CA ASP A 70 -0.79 -7.47 -19.51
C ASP A 70 0.14 -6.61 -20.39
N LEU A 71 0.39 -5.35 -20.00
CA LEU A 71 1.37 -4.50 -20.67
C LEU A 71 2.79 -5.11 -20.64
N LEU A 72 3.21 -5.65 -19.49
CA LEU A 72 4.52 -6.30 -19.34
C LEU A 72 4.63 -7.57 -20.19
N ARG A 73 3.56 -8.38 -20.27
CA ARG A 73 3.53 -9.56 -21.17
C ARG A 73 3.61 -9.16 -22.63
N ASP A 74 2.89 -8.12 -23.04
CA ASP A 74 2.96 -7.60 -24.40
C ASP A 74 4.36 -7.08 -24.73
N LEU A 75 5.00 -6.38 -23.78
CA LEU A 75 6.38 -5.93 -23.89
C LEU A 75 7.37 -7.09 -24.02
N GLN A 76 7.24 -8.12 -23.19
CA GLN A 76 8.06 -9.33 -23.26
C GLN A 76 7.92 -10.03 -24.62
N LYS A 77 6.69 -10.17 -25.13
CA LYS A 77 6.44 -10.74 -26.46
C LYS A 77 7.07 -9.91 -27.57
N HIS A 78 6.98 -8.59 -27.48
CA HIS A 78 7.57 -7.70 -28.48
C HIS A 78 9.10 -7.78 -28.46
N THR A 79 9.68 -7.78 -27.27
CA THR A 79 11.13 -7.96 -27.05
C THR A 79 11.62 -9.29 -27.61
N ALA A 80 10.90 -10.38 -27.34
CA ALA A 80 11.22 -11.71 -27.86
C ALA A 80 11.13 -11.76 -29.39
N ALA A 81 10.14 -11.09 -29.99
CA ALA A 81 10.01 -11.00 -31.45
C ALA A 81 11.17 -10.22 -32.08
N LEU A 82 11.61 -9.12 -31.45
CA LEU A 82 12.78 -8.34 -31.90
C LEU A 82 14.08 -9.15 -31.81
N LEU A 83 14.27 -9.89 -30.71
CA LEU A 83 15.38 -10.83 -30.51
C LEU A 83 15.39 -11.93 -31.57
N ALA A 84 14.24 -12.59 -31.78
CA ALA A 84 14.10 -13.69 -32.74
C ALA A 84 14.32 -13.25 -34.19
N ALA A 85 14.00 -11.99 -34.51
CA ALA A 85 14.27 -11.42 -35.82
C ALA A 85 15.77 -11.19 -36.07
N GLY A 86 16.64 -11.31 -35.06
CA GLY A 86 18.09 -11.08 -35.18
C GLY A 86 18.44 -9.66 -35.60
N ARG A 87 17.49 -8.72 -35.46
CA ARG A 87 17.61 -7.36 -35.98
C ARG A 87 18.30 -6.47 -34.95
N SER A 88 19.62 -6.34 -35.05
CA SER A 88 20.36 -5.21 -34.47
C SER A 88 20.35 -3.97 -35.38
N ALA A 89 19.55 -3.96 -36.45
CA ALA A 89 19.74 -3.04 -37.57
C ALA A 89 18.52 -2.17 -37.82
N PHE A 90 18.75 -0.86 -37.73
CA PHE A 90 18.12 0.23 -38.48
C PHE A 90 16.69 -0.04 -38.96
N ILE A 91 15.69 0.46 -38.22
CA ILE A 91 14.34 0.54 -38.75
C ILE A 91 13.77 1.93 -38.45
N SER A 92 13.26 2.57 -39.50
CA SER A 92 12.32 3.68 -39.36
C SER A 92 11.17 3.22 -38.46
N PRO A 93 10.65 4.07 -37.55
CA PRO A 93 9.64 3.65 -36.57
C PRO A 93 8.50 2.92 -37.29
N THR A 94 8.37 1.63 -37.00
CA THR A 94 7.32 0.79 -37.60
C THR A 94 5.97 1.14 -36.98
N ALA A 95 4.88 0.73 -37.62
CA ALA A 95 3.55 0.88 -37.02
C ALA A 95 3.47 0.20 -35.63
N ALA A 96 4.21 -0.89 -35.43
CA ALA A 96 4.31 -1.57 -34.14
C ALA A 96 5.08 -0.76 -33.09
N ASP A 97 6.15 -0.05 -33.47
CA ASP A 97 6.88 0.84 -32.56
C ASP A 97 6.00 2.03 -32.13
N LEU A 98 5.22 2.56 -33.06
CA LEU A 98 4.28 3.66 -32.77
C LEU A 98 3.17 3.19 -31.82
N GLU A 99 2.61 2.00 -32.06
CA GLU A 99 1.63 1.38 -31.16
C GLU A 99 2.22 1.15 -29.76
N LEU A 100 3.46 0.66 -29.67
CA LEU A 100 4.12 0.45 -28.39
C LEU A 100 4.34 1.77 -27.63
N ARG A 101 4.79 2.82 -28.32
CA ARG A 101 4.96 4.17 -27.73
C ARG A 101 3.62 4.71 -27.20
N GLN A 102 2.52 4.51 -27.94
CA GLN A 102 1.20 4.91 -27.48
C GLN A 102 0.78 4.16 -26.21
N LYS A 103 1.04 2.84 -26.13
CA LYS A 103 0.75 2.03 -24.94
C LYS A 103 1.58 2.49 -23.72
N VAL A 104 2.87 2.78 -23.91
CA VAL A 104 3.75 3.29 -22.84
C VAL A 104 3.29 4.67 -22.36
N ALA A 105 2.96 5.57 -23.27
CA ALA A 105 2.44 6.90 -22.92
C ALA A 105 1.12 6.82 -22.14
N HIS A 106 0.22 5.90 -22.54
CA HIS A 106 -1.02 5.65 -21.82
C HIS A 106 -0.77 5.11 -20.40
N ALA A 107 0.19 4.19 -20.24
CA ALA A 107 0.57 3.65 -18.92
C ALA A 107 1.17 4.74 -18.01
N LYS A 108 2.06 5.60 -18.54
CA LYS A 108 2.60 6.78 -17.81
C LYS A 108 1.48 7.69 -17.30
N LYS A 109 0.52 8.00 -18.18
CA LYS A 109 -0.64 8.84 -17.81
C LYS A 109 -1.46 8.20 -16.70
N ALA A 110 -1.79 6.91 -16.82
CA ALA A 110 -2.57 6.18 -15.81
C ALA A 110 -1.87 6.15 -14.44
N ALA A 111 -0.55 5.91 -14.41
CA ALA A 111 0.24 5.92 -13.18
C ALA A 111 0.27 7.33 -12.54
N SER A 112 0.42 8.38 -13.35
CA SER A 112 0.40 9.77 -12.88
C SER A 112 -0.96 10.16 -12.30
N ASP A 113 -2.05 9.82 -12.98
CA ASP A 113 -3.42 10.05 -12.51
C ASP A 113 -3.69 9.35 -11.18
N TYR A 114 -3.16 8.14 -10.99
CA TYR A 114 -3.24 7.41 -9.71
C TYR A 114 -2.50 8.10 -8.56
N ILE A 115 -1.31 8.67 -8.81
CA ILE A 115 -0.59 9.48 -7.79
C ILE A 115 -1.42 10.71 -7.40
N VAL A 116 -2.00 11.39 -8.37
CA VAL A 116 -2.86 12.55 -8.13
C VAL A 116 -4.05 12.15 -7.28
N TRP A 117 -4.70 11.04 -7.62
CA TRP A 117 -5.81 10.49 -6.84
C TRP A 117 -5.40 10.16 -5.40
N LEU A 118 -4.25 9.51 -5.18
CA LEU A 118 -3.73 9.22 -3.83
C LEU A 118 -3.44 10.48 -3.02
N ARG A 119 -2.90 11.53 -3.64
CA ARG A 119 -2.68 12.83 -2.98
C ARG A 119 -3.99 13.53 -2.62
N LEU A 120 -5.05 13.34 -3.41
CA LEU A 120 -6.38 13.87 -3.09
C LEU A 120 -7.01 13.10 -1.93
N GLN A 121 -6.85 11.78 -1.87
CA GLN A 121 -7.30 10.97 -0.74
C GLN A 121 -6.57 11.31 0.55
N SER A 122 -5.24 11.51 0.52
CA SER A 122 -4.47 11.86 1.72
C SER A 122 -4.83 13.24 2.28
N LYS A 123 -5.23 14.20 1.44
CA LYS A 123 -5.73 15.51 1.88
C LYS A 123 -7.14 15.47 2.47
N ASN A 124 -7.93 14.45 2.13
CA ASN A 124 -9.27 14.24 2.66
C ASN A 124 -9.30 13.34 3.91
N VAL A 125 -8.15 12.84 4.37
CA VAL A 125 -8.02 12.32 5.74
C VAL A 125 -8.11 13.54 6.66
N VAL A 126 -9.34 13.86 7.05
CA VAL A 126 -9.68 14.86 8.07
C VAL A 126 -8.86 14.50 9.31
N THR A 127 -7.72 15.16 9.48
CA THR A 127 -7.10 15.33 10.79
C THR A 127 -8.08 16.16 11.59
N THR A 128 -9.05 15.52 12.21
CA THR A 128 -9.82 16.14 13.29
C THR A 128 -8.79 16.69 14.25
N PRO A 129 -8.76 18.02 14.49
CA PRO A 129 -7.79 18.60 15.39
C PRO A 129 -7.95 17.90 16.74
N ALA A 130 -6.83 17.48 17.33
CA ALA A 130 -6.79 16.89 18.66
C ALA A 130 -7.40 17.89 19.65
N LYS A 131 -8.72 17.82 19.82
CA LYS A 131 -9.48 18.64 20.74
C LYS A 131 -9.11 18.13 22.12
N LYS A 132 -8.25 18.88 22.83
CA LYS A 132 -8.10 18.80 24.29
C LYS A 132 -9.48 19.02 24.93
N THR A 133 -10.29 17.98 25.05
CA THR A 133 -11.52 18.00 25.84
C THR A 133 -11.23 17.36 27.19
N ASN A 134 -10.87 18.23 28.11
CA ASN A 134 -11.00 18.01 29.53
C ASN A 134 -12.51 17.93 29.86
N SER A 135 -13.13 16.77 29.69
CA SER A 135 -14.52 16.54 30.13
C SER A 135 -14.75 15.09 30.51
N LYS A 136 -14.64 14.91 31.82
CA LYS A 136 -14.92 13.76 32.68
C LYS A 136 -16.37 13.28 32.48
N SER A 137 -16.60 12.44 31.48
CA SER A 137 -17.83 11.64 31.35
C SER A 137 -17.42 10.20 31.08
N ALA A 138 -18.03 9.25 31.78
CA ALA A 138 -17.74 7.83 31.61
C ALA A 138 -18.02 7.42 30.14
N PRO A 139 -17.16 6.61 29.50
CA PRO A 139 -17.32 6.26 28.10
C PRO A 139 -18.57 5.41 27.91
N THR A 140 -19.64 6.01 27.38
CA THR A 140 -20.86 5.31 26.93
C THR A 140 -20.81 4.93 25.46
N SER A 141 -19.74 5.22 24.75
CA SER A 141 -19.55 4.78 23.36
C SER A 141 -18.92 3.39 23.32
N THR A 142 -19.55 2.48 22.59
CA THR A 142 -19.10 1.13 22.22
C THR A 142 -17.87 1.19 21.28
N SER A 143 -16.87 2.00 21.63
CA SER A 143 -15.67 2.17 20.83
C SER A 143 -14.64 1.10 21.22
N TRP A 144 -14.11 0.45 20.19
CA TRP A 144 -12.96 -0.42 20.29
C TRP A 144 -11.71 0.43 20.51
N MET A 145 -10.95 0.12 21.56
CA MET A 145 -9.78 0.89 21.97
C MET A 145 -8.53 0.02 22.01
N GLY A 146 -7.38 0.61 21.67
CA GLY A 146 -6.08 -0.01 21.94
C GLY A 146 -5.78 -0.07 23.44
N VAL A 147 -4.82 -0.91 23.84
CA VAL A 147 -4.40 -1.04 25.25
C VAL A 147 -4.06 0.30 25.92
N ARG A 148 -3.39 1.20 25.21
CA ARG A 148 -2.98 2.51 25.73
C ARG A 148 -4.17 3.44 25.94
N GLU A 149 -5.02 3.55 24.93
CA GLU A 149 -6.27 4.33 25.02
C GLU A 149 -7.16 3.82 26.15
N LEU A 150 -7.20 2.49 26.33
CA LEU A 150 -7.97 1.86 27.39
C LEU A 150 -7.38 2.15 28.78
N ALA A 151 -6.05 2.09 28.93
CA ALA A 151 -5.38 2.50 30.16
C ALA A 151 -5.65 3.98 30.51
N ASP A 152 -5.62 4.86 29.51
CA ASP A 152 -5.92 6.28 29.68
C ASP A 152 -7.39 6.51 30.06
N ALA A 153 -8.33 5.81 29.41
CA ALA A 153 -9.76 5.88 29.70
C ALA A 153 -10.08 5.46 31.14
N TYR A 154 -9.41 4.43 31.64
CA TYR A 154 -9.55 3.95 33.01
C TYR A 154 -8.66 4.66 34.03
N LYS A 155 -7.77 5.57 33.59
CA LYS A 155 -6.80 6.27 34.43
C LYS A 155 -5.84 5.32 35.17
N VAL A 156 -5.37 4.29 34.46
CA VAL A 156 -4.32 3.42 34.98
C VAL A 156 -3.03 4.25 35.10
N PRO A 157 -2.39 4.31 36.28
CA PRO A 157 -1.12 5.01 36.47
C PRO A 157 -0.02 4.52 35.51
N ALA A 158 0.84 5.43 35.05
CA ALA A 158 1.87 5.12 34.04
C ALA A 158 2.87 4.06 34.50
N ASP A 159 3.18 4.00 35.80
CA ASP A 159 4.00 2.97 36.46
C ASP A 159 3.36 1.58 36.42
N LYS A 160 2.02 1.51 36.31
CA LYS A 160 1.25 0.27 36.26
C LYS A 160 0.85 -0.15 34.84
N PHE A 161 1.12 0.69 33.84
CA PHE A 161 0.73 0.45 32.45
C PHE A 161 1.22 -0.90 31.92
N ASP A 162 2.50 -1.23 32.11
CA ASP A 162 3.07 -2.48 31.59
C ASP A 162 2.47 -3.71 32.26
N ALA A 163 2.19 -3.62 33.56
CA ALA A 163 1.55 -4.71 34.32
C ALA A 163 0.10 -4.91 33.88
N PHE A 164 -0.65 -3.81 33.67
CA PHE A 164 -2.00 -3.83 33.14
C PHE A 164 -2.06 -4.42 31.72
N SER A 165 -1.18 -3.95 30.82
CA SER A 165 -1.06 -4.44 29.44
C SER A 165 -0.80 -5.94 29.38
N LYS A 166 0.18 -6.44 30.15
CA LYS A 166 0.48 -7.88 30.25
C LYS A 166 -0.69 -8.68 30.80
N ALA A 167 -1.40 -8.16 31.81
CA ALA A 167 -2.56 -8.84 32.39
C ALA A 167 -3.73 -8.93 31.40
N LEU A 168 -4.00 -7.86 30.66
CA LEU A 168 -5.03 -7.83 29.62
C LEU A 168 -4.72 -8.82 28.49
N GLN A 169 -3.46 -8.88 28.05
CA GLN A 169 -3.03 -9.83 27.02
C GLN A 169 -3.18 -11.29 27.48
N ARG A 170 -2.83 -11.61 28.73
CA ARG A 170 -2.99 -12.96 29.30
C ARG A 170 -4.46 -13.35 29.44
N LYS A 171 -5.31 -12.41 29.84
CA LYS A 171 -6.74 -12.66 29.99
C LYS A 171 -7.52 -12.69 28.68
N ARG A 172 -6.93 -12.26 27.56
CA ARG A 172 -7.63 -12.15 26.27
C ARG A 172 -8.51 -13.36 25.93
N LEU A 173 -7.97 -14.58 26.04
CA LEU A 173 -8.70 -15.81 25.73
C LEU A 173 -9.85 -16.13 26.69
N SER A 174 -9.87 -15.53 27.89
CA SER A 174 -10.94 -15.71 28.87
C SER A 174 -11.90 -14.52 28.97
N LEU A 175 -11.70 -13.46 28.18
CA LEU A 175 -12.59 -12.29 28.16
C LEU A 175 -13.89 -12.52 27.34
N GLY A 176 -13.95 -13.59 26.54
CA GLY A 176 -15.02 -13.79 25.54
C GLY A 176 -14.69 -13.12 24.21
N ASP A 177 -15.19 -13.66 23.11
CA ASP A 177 -14.93 -13.18 21.74
C ASP A 177 -15.55 -11.79 21.50
N GLU A 178 -16.55 -11.42 22.29
CA GLU A 178 -17.21 -10.12 22.23
C GLU A 178 -16.40 -8.98 22.86
N ALA A 179 -15.39 -9.27 23.68
CA ALA A 179 -14.66 -8.28 24.46
C ALA A 179 -13.37 -7.78 23.80
N TRP A 180 -12.87 -8.49 22.79
CA TRP A 180 -11.65 -8.15 22.06
C TRP A 180 -11.77 -8.52 20.57
N GLN A 181 -11.00 -7.84 19.73
CA GLN A 181 -10.87 -8.21 18.31
C GLN A 181 -9.43 -8.08 17.85
N GLU A 182 -9.00 -8.97 16.96
CA GLU A 182 -7.70 -8.87 16.30
C GLU A 182 -7.81 -8.00 15.04
N VAL A 183 -6.88 -7.06 14.91
CA VAL A 183 -6.71 -6.28 13.69
C VAL A 183 -5.98 -7.17 12.68
N HIS A 184 -6.63 -7.52 11.59
CA HIS A 184 -6.08 -8.48 10.61
C HIS A 184 -4.81 -7.99 9.90
N ASN A 185 -4.62 -6.67 9.79
CA ASN A 185 -3.44 -6.06 9.16
C ASN A 185 -3.02 -4.81 9.93
N PRO A 186 -2.36 -4.95 11.10
CA PRO A 186 -1.93 -3.81 11.88
C PRO A 186 -0.82 -3.08 11.13
N GLN A 187 -1.01 -1.77 10.88
CA GLN A 187 0.06 -0.90 10.38
C GLN A 187 1.24 -0.90 11.36
N PRO A 188 2.47 -0.56 10.89
CA PRO A 188 3.60 -0.35 11.79
C PRO A 188 3.23 0.60 12.93
N ASN A 189 3.55 0.22 14.16
CA ASN A 189 3.24 0.96 15.40
C ASN A 189 1.75 1.07 15.79
N GLN A 190 0.85 0.31 15.14
CA GLN A 190 -0.56 0.20 15.59
C GLN A 190 -0.78 -1.00 16.51
N PRO A 191 -1.76 -0.95 17.42
CA PRO A 191 -2.09 -2.08 18.29
C PRO A 191 -2.70 -3.22 17.48
N ARG A 192 -2.20 -4.44 17.68
CA ARG A 192 -2.72 -5.65 17.05
C ARG A 192 -4.08 -6.09 17.60
N PHE A 193 -4.37 -5.74 18.86
CA PHE A 193 -5.62 -6.11 19.53
C PHE A 193 -6.34 -4.86 19.99
N LEU A 194 -7.63 -4.82 19.69
CA LEU A 194 -8.55 -3.81 20.19
C LEU A 194 -9.50 -4.44 21.20
N TYR A 195 -9.93 -3.65 22.16
CA TYR A 195 -10.70 -4.09 23.31
C TYR A 195 -11.92 -3.21 23.49
N ARG A 196 -13.04 -3.81 23.90
CA ARG A 196 -14.26 -3.05 24.21
C ARG A 196 -14.16 -2.40 25.58
N ALA A 197 -14.25 -1.08 25.61
CA ALA A 197 -14.23 -0.35 26.87
C ALA A 197 -15.42 -0.71 27.77
N ASP A 198 -16.56 -1.12 27.24
CA ASP A 198 -17.76 -1.46 28.02
C ASP A 198 -17.81 -2.91 28.52
N ALA A 199 -16.83 -3.75 28.20
CA ALA A 199 -16.80 -5.13 28.67
C ALA A 199 -16.55 -5.21 30.19
N THR A 200 -17.46 -5.86 30.93
CA THR A 200 -17.39 -6.00 32.41
C THR A 200 -16.07 -6.59 32.88
N ALA A 201 -15.57 -7.62 32.19
CA ALA A 201 -14.30 -8.27 32.56
C ALA A 201 -13.09 -7.32 32.41
N ILE A 202 -13.15 -6.35 31.50
CA ILE A 202 -12.11 -5.33 31.31
C ILE A 202 -12.22 -4.24 32.39
N GLN A 203 -13.45 -3.81 32.73
CA GLN A 203 -13.70 -2.89 33.84
C GLN A 203 -13.18 -3.45 35.17
N GLU A 204 -13.50 -4.71 35.46
CA GLU A 204 -13.02 -5.42 36.65
C GLU A 204 -11.49 -5.52 36.67
N LEU A 205 -10.87 -5.82 35.52
CA LEU A 205 -9.42 -5.87 35.43
C LEU A 205 -8.79 -4.49 35.70
N ALA A 206 -9.28 -3.45 35.04
CA ALA A 206 -8.75 -2.10 35.16
C ALA A 206 -8.86 -1.57 36.60
N SER A 207 -9.97 -1.85 37.29
CA SER A 207 -10.18 -1.42 38.69
C SER A 207 -9.11 -1.91 39.68
N ARG A 208 -8.37 -2.98 39.35
CA ARG A 208 -7.26 -3.50 40.17
C ARG A 208 -5.99 -2.66 40.06
N TYR A 209 -5.85 -1.90 38.98
CA TYR A 209 -4.65 -1.10 38.68
C TYR A 209 -4.84 0.39 38.91
N VAL A 210 -6.08 0.88 39.03
CA VAL A 210 -6.39 2.30 39.28
C VAL A 210 -6.09 2.74 40.72
N LYS A 211 -6.17 1.81 41.68
CA LYS A 211 -5.76 2.03 43.08
C LYS A 211 -4.25 2.15 43.18
#